data_AF-A0A356B8J6-F1
#
_entry.id   AF-A0A356B8J6-F1
#
_cell.length_a   1.000
_cell.length_b   1.000
_cell.length_c   1.000
_cell.angle_alpha   90.00
_cell.angle_beta   90.00
_cell.angle_gamma   90.00
#
_symmetry.space_group_name_H-M   'P 1'
#
loop_
_entity.id
_entity.type
_entity.pdbx_description
1 polymer ?
#
loop_
_entity_poly.entity_id
_entity_poly.type
_entity_poly.pdbx_seq_one_letter_code
_entity_poly.pdbx_strand_id
1 'polypeptide(L)'
;MSKPHYFYATLFIALLIVIACLMMNGPMRSGLPVGDDLTTRLNYINNNLTLWQWGWLSWMLAALSLLAFAVMLSTELQPGAARQYGVLLVALGMAPDLMAETLYAFVMPHIAIEQQALLQFIDVLAMHLTGFLGNGLYNIGGMLLTLALLKQQPALKLWLYPGLVAWLLGLGLSAAIALQMFKLAEYFTAASMVISTGWFVLIAWKLWGAAHVRRA
;
A
#
# COMPACT_ATOMS: atom_id res chain seq x y z
N MET A 1 19.78 18.17 10.66
CA MET A 1 18.78 19.19 11.04
C MET A 1 17.43 18.50 11.20
N SER A 2 16.61 18.86 12.18
CA SER A 2 15.26 18.28 12.32
C SER A 2 14.38 18.72 11.15
N LYS A 3 13.61 17.78 10.56
CA LYS A 3 12.64 18.04 9.51
C LYS A 3 11.22 17.89 10.08
N PRO A 4 10.68 18.89 10.80
CA PRO A 4 9.39 18.75 11.48
C PRO A 4 8.24 18.51 10.51
N HIS A 5 8.28 19.10 9.31
CA HIS A 5 7.28 18.87 8.27
C HIS A 5 7.25 17.41 7.80
N TYR A 6 8.41 16.74 7.74
CA TYR A 6 8.46 15.31 7.50
C TYR A 6 7.73 14.59 8.64
N PHE A 7 8.09 14.84 9.91
CA PHE A 7 7.44 14.19 11.06
C PHE A 7 5.90 14.14 10.93
N TYR A 8 5.27 15.30 10.72
CA TYR A 8 3.81 15.38 10.56
C TYR A 8 3.31 14.73 9.26
N ALA A 9 4.06 14.84 8.16
CA ALA A 9 3.70 14.19 6.91
C ALA A 9 3.64 12.66 7.05
N THR A 10 4.60 11.99 7.71
CA THR A 10 4.50 10.53 7.88
C THR A 10 3.40 10.12 8.83
N LEU A 11 3.11 10.89 9.87
CA LEU A 11 1.94 10.61 10.72
C LEU A 11 0.63 10.73 9.92
N PHE A 12 0.55 11.72 9.04
CA PHE A 12 -0.60 11.88 8.14
C PHE A 12 -0.70 10.73 7.13
N ILE A 13 0.42 10.28 6.56
CA ILE A 13 0.48 9.10 5.69
C ILE A 13 -0.02 7.84 6.43
N ALA A 14 0.45 7.62 7.66
CA ALA A 14 0.00 6.51 8.49
C ALA A 14 -1.52 6.58 8.75
N LEU A 15 -2.05 7.77 9.03
CA LEU A 15 -3.49 7.98 9.21
C LEU A 15 -4.29 7.65 7.94
N LEU A 16 -3.83 8.08 6.76
CA LEU A 16 -4.50 7.76 5.50
C LEU A 16 -4.55 6.25 5.23
N ILE A 17 -3.47 5.53 5.55
CA ILE A 17 -3.42 4.07 5.43
C ILE A 17 -4.39 3.40 6.41
N VAL A 18 -4.46 3.88 7.65
CA VAL A 18 -5.45 3.39 8.63
C VAL A 18 -6.87 3.56 8.09
N ILE A 19 -7.19 4.73 7.53
CA ILE A 19 -8.52 4.99 6.95
C ILE A 19 -8.80 4.01 5.81
N ALA A 20 -7.86 3.82 4.88
CA ALA A 20 -8.01 2.87 3.77
C ALA A 20 -8.23 1.43 4.26
N CYS A 21 -7.46 1.00 5.27
CA CYS A 21 -7.60 -0.32 5.88
C CYS A 21 -8.96 -0.50 6.57
N LEU A 22 -9.43 0.51 7.30
CA LEU A 22 -10.75 0.50 7.95
C LEU A 22 -11.87 0.44 6.92
N MET A 23 -11.74 1.16 5.79
CA MET A 23 -12.70 1.10 4.69
C MET A 23 -12.75 -0.32 4.09
N MET A 24 -11.60 -0.94 3.84
CA MET A 24 -11.52 -2.28 3.23
C MET A 24 -12.02 -3.38 4.16
N ASN A 25 -11.67 -3.33 5.45
CA ASN A 25 -12.08 -4.33 6.44
C ASN A 25 -13.50 -4.11 6.99
N GLY A 26 -14.06 -2.91 6.80
CA GLY A 26 -15.40 -2.55 7.27
C GLY A 26 -16.38 -2.42 6.11
N PRO A 27 -16.76 -1.18 5.73
CA PRO A 27 -17.85 -0.94 4.79
C PRO A 27 -17.64 -1.61 3.43
N MET A 28 -16.45 -1.61 2.84
CA MET A 28 -16.25 -2.15 1.50
C MET A 28 -16.30 -3.68 1.42
N ARG A 29 -16.28 -4.37 2.57
CA ARG A 29 -15.96 -5.80 2.66
C ARG A 29 -16.80 -6.68 1.72
N SER A 30 -18.10 -6.42 1.63
CA SER A 30 -19.05 -7.19 0.80
C SER A 30 -18.88 -6.98 -0.71
N GLY A 31 -18.15 -5.95 -1.15
CA GLY A 31 -17.81 -5.75 -2.57
C GLY A 31 -16.50 -6.43 -3.00
N LEU A 32 -15.68 -6.87 -2.04
CA LEU A 32 -14.36 -7.44 -2.28
C LEU A 32 -14.44 -8.90 -2.73
N PRO A 33 -13.42 -9.41 -3.45
CA PRO A 33 -13.37 -10.80 -3.94
C PRO A 33 -13.07 -11.81 -2.82
N VAL A 34 -13.76 -11.72 -1.68
CA VAL A 34 -13.56 -12.58 -0.52
C VAL A 34 -14.91 -13.06 0.03
N GLY A 35 -15.27 -14.30 -0.31
CA GLY A 35 -16.42 -15.02 0.28
C GLY A 35 -17.67 -15.06 -0.59
N ASP A 36 -17.99 -13.97 -1.29
CA ASP A 36 -19.21 -13.85 -2.10
C ASP A 36 -18.94 -14.04 -3.60
N ASP A 37 -19.95 -14.50 -4.34
CA ASP A 37 -19.89 -14.58 -5.80
C ASP A 37 -19.94 -13.18 -6.44
N LEU A 38 -19.52 -13.10 -7.71
CA LEU A 38 -19.43 -11.84 -8.44
C LEU A 38 -20.76 -11.09 -8.52
N THR A 39 -21.89 -11.79 -8.66
CA THR A 39 -23.21 -11.15 -8.78
C THR A 39 -23.60 -10.49 -7.46
N THR A 40 -23.42 -11.19 -6.36
CA THR A 40 -23.67 -10.66 -5.01
C THR A 40 -22.83 -9.42 -4.72
N ARG A 41 -21.54 -9.45 -5.08
CA ARG A 41 -20.62 -8.30 -4.93
C ARG A 41 -21.07 -7.11 -5.78
N LEU A 42 -21.44 -7.32 -7.04
CA LEU A 42 -21.87 -6.24 -7.92
C LEU A 42 -23.18 -5.60 -7.46
N ASN A 43 -24.12 -6.41 -6.96
CA ASN A 43 -25.34 -5.89 -6.33
C ASN A 43 -25.00 -5.02 -5.12
N TYR A 44 -24.06 -5.44 -4.28
CA TYR A 44 -23.59 -4.64 -3.16
C TYR A 44 -22.98 -3.31 -3.64
N ILE A 45 -22.07 -3.36 -4.62
CA ILE A 45 -21.38 -2.19 -5.18
C ILE A 45 -22.39 -1.19 -5.74
N ASN A 46 -23.38 -1.64 -6.51
CA ASN A 46 -24.40 -0.77 -7.11
C ASN A 46 -25.27 -0.10 -6.04
N ASN A 47 -25.61 -0.82 -4.97
CA ASN A 47 -26.39 -0.28 -3.85
C ASN A 47 -25.59 0.67 -2.94
N ASN A 48 -24.25 0.64 -3.01
CA ASN A 48 -23.35 1.39 -2.14
C ASN A 48 -22.29 2.17 -2.94
N LEU A 49 -22.64 2.63 -4.14
CA LEU A 49 -21.67 3.15 -5.12
C LEU A 49 -20.78 4.28 -4.57
N THR A 50 -21.37 5.25 -3.89
CA THR A 50 -20.62 6.37 -3.31
C THR A 50 -19.61 5.90 -2.26
N LEU A 51 -20.01 4.96 -1.40
CA LEU A 51 -19.14 4.37 -0.37
C LEU A 51 -17.99 3.58 -1.01
N TRP A 52 -18.30 2.82 -2.06
CA TRP A 52 -17.33 2.06 -2.84
C TRP A 52 -16.28 2.98 -3.48
N GLN A 53 -16.72 4.05 -4.14
CA GLN A 53 -15.84 5.05 -4.75
C GLN A 53 -14.95 5.75 -3.73
N TRP A 54 -15.52 6.19 -2.60
CA TRP A 54 -14.72 6.79 -1.51
C TRP A 54 -13.71 5.81 -0.91
N GLY A 55 -14.09 4.55 -0.82
CA GLY A 55 -13.21 3.46 -0.43
C GLY A 55 -11.96 3.40 -1.28
N TRP A 56 -12.12 3.27 -2.61
CA TRP A 56 -10.97 3.22 -3.53
C TRP A 56 -10.20 4.55 -3.63
N LEU A 57 -10.87 5.70 -3.53
CA LEU A 57 -10.18 6.99 -3.45
C LEU A 57 -9.27 7.06 -2.21
N SER A 58 -9.68 6.49 -1.08
CA SER A 58 -8.81 6.42 0.09
C SER A 58 -7.57 5.52 -0.14
N TRP A 59 -7.72 4.44 -0.91
CA TRP A 59 -6.61 3.59 -1.34
C TRP A 59 -5.66 4.30 -2.29
N MET A 60 -6.18 5.04 -3.28
CA MET A 60 -5.36 5.88 -4.15
C MET A 60 -4.55 6.91 -3.36
N LEU A 61 -5.18 7.57 -2.37
CA LEU A 61 -4.49 8.52 -1.49
C LEU A 61 -3.42 7.85 -0.64
N ALA A 62 -3.68 6.63 -0.12
CA ALA A 62 -2.70 5.85 0.62
C ALA A 62 -1.51 5.44 -0.26
N ALA A 63 -1.76 5.03 -1.51
CA ALA A 63 -0.71 4.70 -2.47
C ALA A 63 0.15 5.94 -2.79
N LEU A 64 -0.45 7.07 -3.17
CA LEU A 64 0.29 8.32 -3.42
C LEU A 64 1.11 8.76 -2.20
N SER A 65 0.56 8.56 -1.01
CA SER A 65 1.21 8.81 0.27
C SER A 65 2.44 7.92 0.50
N LEU A 66 2.40 6.66 0.07
CA LEU A 66 3.57 5.76 0.09
C LEU A 66 4.69 6.26 -0.83
N LEU A 67 4.37 6.77 -2.02
CA LEU A 67 5.38 7.40 -2.88
C LEU A 67 5.98 8.65 -2.23
N ALA A 68 5.16 9.49 -1.61
CA ALA A 68 5.65 10.65 -0.85
C ALA A 68 6.59 10.21 0.28
N PHE A 69 6.25 9.16 1.02
CA PHE A 69 7.12 8.56 2.03
C PHE A 69 8.45 8.10 1.44
N ALA A 70 8.44 7.35 0.33
CA ALA A 70 9.64 6.87 -0.33
C ALA A 70 10.57 8.02 -0.77
N VAL A 71 10.00 9.09 -1.33
CA VAL A 71 10.75 10.30 -1.68
C VAL A 71 11.36 10.96 -0.45
N MET A 72 10.60 11.14 0.64
CA MET A 72 11.10 11.69 1.90
C MET A 72 12.23 10.85 2.49
N LEU A 73 12.04 9.52 2.57
CA LEU A 73 13.04 8.57 3.06
C LEU A 73 14.32 8.62 2.22
N SER A 74 14.20 8.78 0.91
CA SER A 74 15.34 8.88 0.00
C SER A 74 16.29 10.05 0.31
N THR A 75 15.79 11.09 0.98
CA THR A 75 16.60 12.26 1.36
C THR A 75 17.55 11.97 2.53
N GLU A 76 17.36 10.86 3.24
CA GLU A 76 18.25 10.38 4.30
C GLU A 76 19.35 9.45 3.74
N LEU A 77 19.36 9.21 2.43
CA LEU A 77 20.33 8.37 1.74
C LEU A 77 21.32 9.22 0.94
N GLN A 78 22.59 8.81 1.00
CA GLN A 78 23.60 9.30 0.07
C GLN A 78 23.19 8.98 -1.39
N PRO A 79 23.52 9.85 -2.36
CA PRO A 79 23.26 9.59 -3.77
C PRO A 79 23.83 8.25 -4.22
N GLY A 80 23.05 7.48 -4.98
CA GLY A 80 23.46 6.17 -5.49
C GLY A 80 22.31 5.37 -6.09
N ALA A 81 22.65 4.24 -6.70
CA ALA A 81 21.72 3.38 -7.41
C ALA A 81 20.53 2.92 -6.54
N ALA A 82 20.79 2.51 -5.29
CA ALA A 82 19.72 2.05 -4.40
C ALA A 82 18.68 3.13 -4.11
N ARG A 83 19.11 4.39 -3.96
CA ARG A 83 18.21 5.54 -3.78
C ARG A 83 17.36 5.78 -5.03
N GLN A 84 18.00 5.81 -6.20
CA GLN A 84 17.32 6.09 -7.48
C GLN A 84 16.36 4.96 -7.86
N TYR A 85 16.83 3.71 -7.88
CA TYR A 85 16.01 2.56 -8.23
C TYR A 85 14.93 2.29 -7.17
N GLY A 86 15.20 2.55 -5.89
CA GLY A 86 14.19 2.39 -4.84
C GLY A 86 12.98 3.29 -5.06
N VAL A 87 13.22 4.59 -5.29
CA VAL A 87 12.13 5.54 -5.60
C VAL A 87 11.48 5.24 -6.95
N LEU A 88 12.26 4.89 -7.97
CA LEU A 88 11.74 4.54 -9.29
C LEU A 88 10.80 3.34 -9.22
N LEU A 89 11.16 2.28 -8.48
CA LEU A 89 10.33 1.09 -8.34
C LEU A 89 9.02 1.39 -7.60
N VAL A 90 9.05 2.25 -6.56
CA VAL A 90 7.82 2.71 -5.90
C VAL A 90 6.94 3.50 -6.88
N ALA A 91 7.52 4.41 -7.67
CA ALA A 91 6.78 5.16 -8.67
C ALA A 91 6.21 4.27 -9.79
N LEU A 92 6.97 3.27 -10.24
CA LEU A 92 6.51 2.30 -11.24
C LEU A 92 5.41 1.39 -10.68
N GLY A 93 5.45 1.04 -9.39
CA GLY A 93 4.38 0.30 -8.73
C GLY A 93 3.10 1.12 -8.58
N MET A 94 3.22 2.43 -8.42
CA MET A 94 2.09 3.36 -8.28
C MET A 94 1.16 3.35 -9.50
N ALA A 95 1.72 3.29 -10.71
CA ALA A 95 0.94 3.37 -11.94
C ALA A 95 -0.09 2.23 -12.09
N PRO A 96 0.28 0.94 -12.07
CA PRO A 96 -0.68 -0.16 -12.14
C PRO A 96 -1.62 -0.18 -10.92
N ASP A 97 -1.15 0.22 -9.75
CA ASP A 97 -1.98 0.31 -8.54
C ASP A 97 -3.14 1.29 -8.74
N LEU A 98 -2.84 2.54 -9.12
CA LEU A 98 -3.86 3.55 -9.42
C LEU A 98 -4.77 3.17 -10.60
N MET A 99 -4.25 2.43 -11.58
CA MET A 99 -5.07 1.89 -12.67
C MET A 99 -6.09 0.88 -12.14
N ALA A 100 -5.69 -0.05 -11.26
CA ALA A 100 -6.59 -1.00 -10.63
C ALA A 100 -7.68 -0.30 -9.82
N GLU A 101 -7.32 0.69 -9.00
CA GLU A 101 -8.30 1.41 -8.18
C GLU A 101 -9.26 2.23 -9.03
N THR A 102 -8.79 2.74 -10.18
CA THR A 102 -9.65 3.43 -11.15
C THR A 102 -10.63 2.45 -11.80
N LEU A 103 -10.16 1.25 -12.15
CA LEU A 103 -11.01 0.18 -12.69
C LEU A 103 -12.09 -0.21 -11.68
N TYR A 104 -11.73 -0.44 -10.41
CA TYR A 104 -12.68 -0.80 -9.39
C TYR A 104 -13.66 0.33 -9.05
N ALA A 105 -13.19 1.56 -8.89
CA ALA A 105 -14.02 2.68 -8.47
C ALA A 105 -14.97 3.18 -9.56
N PHE A 106 -14.48 3.26 -10.79
CA PHE A 106 -15.12 4.05 -11.83
C PHE A 106 -15.46 3.28 -13.10
N VAL A 107 -14.85 2.12 -13.35
CA VAL A 107 -15.14 1.34 -14.57
C VAL A 107 -16.08 0.19 -14.28
N MET A 108 -15.72 -0.70 -13.34
CA MET A 108 -16.49 -1.89 -13.00
C MET A 108 -17.96 -1.61 -12.66
N PRO A 109 -18.32 -0.58 -11.86
CA PRO A 109 -19.72 -0.33 -11.50
C PRO A 109 -20.62 0.08 -12.67
N HIS A 110 -20.05 0.49 -13.80
CA HIS A 110 -20.81 0.96 -14.97
C HIS A 110 -21.00 -0.13 -16.04
N ILE A 111 -20.48 -1.33 -15.81
CA ILE A 111 -20.64 -2.46 -16.72
C ILE A 111 -21.91 -3.21 -16.35
N ALA A 112 -22.73 -3.51 -17.36
CA ALA A 112 -23.97 -4.24 -17.18
C ALA A 112 -23.69 -5.64 -16.61
N ILE A 113 -24.49 -6.06 -15.62
CA ILE A 113 -24.29 -7.33 -14.88
C ILE A 113 -24.38 -8.54 -15.83
N GLU A 114 -25.07 -8.42 -16.96
CA GLU A 114 -25.17 -9.45 -17.99
C GLU A 114 -23.82 -9.70 -18.70
N GLN A 115 -22.89 -8.73 -18.66
CA GLN A 115 -21.55 -8.84 -19.27
C GLN A 115 -20.54 -9.54 -18.35
N GLN A 116 -20.91 -10.72 -17.85
CA GLN A 116 -20.15 -11.48 -16.85
C GLN A 116 -18.68 -11.72 -17.23
N ALA A 117 -18.40 -12.06 -18.48
CA ALA A 117 -17.03 -12.31 -18.94
C ALA A 117 -16.14 -11.07 -18.86
N LEU A 118 -16.69 -9.89 -19.20
CA LEU A 118 -15.95 -8.62 -19.12
C LEU A 118 -15.70 -8.21 -17.66
N LEU A 119 -16.71 -8.38 -16.80
CA LEU A 119 -16.61 -8.11 -15.37
C LEU A 119 -15.55 -8.99 -14.70
N GLN A 120 -15.54 -10.30 -14.99
CA GLN A 120 -14.52 -11.23 -14.51
C GLN A 120 -13.12 -10.85 -15.00
N PHE A 121 -12.99 -10.49 -16.29
CA PHE A 121 -11.71 -10.04 -16.84
C PHE A 121 -11.18 -8.80 -16.10
N ILE A 122 -12.03 -7.78 -15.87
CA ILE A 122 -11.64 -6.56 -15.17
C ILE A 122 -11.31 -6.85 -13.71
N ASP A 123 -12.07 -7.69 -13.02
CA ASP A 123 -11.80 -8.07 -11.63
C ASP A 123 -10.44 -8.75 -11.49
N VAL A 124 -10.13 -9.72 -12.37
CA VAL A 124 -8.84 -10.40 -12.39
C VAL A 124 -7.71 -9.44 -12.77
N LEU A 125 -7.91 -8.60 -13.78
CA LEU A 125 -6.92 -7.62 -14.23
C LEU A 125 -6.58 -6.63 -13.12
N ALA A 126 -7.59 -5.99 -12.53
CA ALA A 126 -7.42 -5.01 -11.47
C ALA A 126 -6.71 -5.65 -10.26
N MET A 127 -7.14 -6.84 -9.85
CA MET A 127 -6.48 -7.59 -8.77
C MET A 127 -4.99 -7.84 -9.03
N HIS A 128 -4.60 -8.23 -10.25
CA HIS A 128 -3.19 -8.44 -10.58
C HIS A 128 -2.41 -7.13 -10.71
N LEU A 129 -3.06 -6.05 -11.17
CA LEU A 129 -2.45 -4.74 -11.25
C LEU A 129 -2.12 -4.17 -9.86
N THR A 130 -3.06 -4.20 -8.90
CA THR A 130 -2.80 -3.73 -7.52
C THR A 130 -2.04 -4.77 -6.70
N GLY A 131 -2.62 -5.95 -6.50
CA GLY A 131 -2.16 -6.94 -5.53
C GLY A 131 -0.87 -7.66 -5.92
N PHE A 132 -0.58 -7.80 -7.23
CA PHE A 132 0.65 -8.42 -7.71
C PHE A 132 1.68 -7.39 -8.18
N LEU A 133 1.42 -6.70 -9.29
CA LEU A 133 2.42 -5.88 -9.97
C LEU A 133 2.74 -4.60 -9.20
N GLY A 134 1.72 -3.79 -8.90
CA GLY A 134 1.87 -2.53 -8.17
C GLY A 134 2.48 -2.76 -6.80
N ASN A 135 1.85 -3.64 -6.01
CA ASN A 135 2.34 -4.06 -4.71
C ASN A 135 3.75 -4.63 -4.77
N GLY A 136 4.05 -5.50 -5.73
CA GLY A 136 5.38 -6.10 -5.84
C GLY A 136 6.46 -5.05 -6.05
N LEU A 137 6.24 -4.14 -7.00
CA LEU A 137 7.19 -3.09 -7.35
C LEU A 137 7.43 -2.12 -6.19
N TYR A 138 6.38 -1.61 -5.53
CA TYR A 138 6.59 -0.67 -4.43
C TYR A 138 7.17 -1.34 -3.18
N ASN A 139 6.91 -2.63 -2.94
CA ASN A 139 7.54 -3.36 -1.84
C ASN A 139 9.03 -3.62 -2.11
N ILE A 140 9.41 -3.98 -3.35
CA ILE A 140 10.83 -4.09 -3.72
C ILE A 140 11.52 -2.73 -3.56
N GLY A 141 10.89 -1.66 -4.07
CA GLY A 141 11.43 -0.31 -3.97
C GLY A 141 11.60 0.17 -2.52
N GLY A 142 10.56 0.01 -1.70
CA GLY A 142 10.59 0.30 -0.27
C GLY A 142 11.65 -0.51 0.48
N MET A 143 11.75 -1.81 0.20
CA MET A 143 12.77 -2.69 0.79
C MET A 143 14.18 -2.25 0.41
N LEU A 144 14.42 -1.89 -0.85
CA LEU A 144 15.72 -1.40 -1.31
C LEU A 144 16.12 -0.11 -0.59
N LEU A 145 15.20 0.84 -0.41
CA LEU A 145 15.44 2.06 0.36
C LEU A 145 15.73 1.76 1.84
N THR A 146 14.96 0.88 2.47
CA THR A 146 15.16 0.50 3.88
C THR A 146 16.49 -0.23 4.09
N LEU A 147 16.88 -1.13 3.19
CA LEU A 147 18.17 -1.83 3.24
C LEU A 147 19.35 -0.88 3.01
N ALA A 148 19.22 0.08 2.08
CA ALA A 148 20.22 1.11 1.88
C ALA A 148 20.38 1.98 3.14
N LEU A 149 19.27 2.34 3.79
CA LEU A 149 19.30 3.10 5.04
C LEU A 149 19.96 2.31 6.16
N LEU A 150 19.64 1.02 6.29
CA LEU A 150 20.28 0.11 7.25
C LEU A 150 21.80 0.04 7.04
N LYS A 151 22.24 -0.08 5.79
CA LYS A 151 23.67 -0.15 5.45
C LYS A 151 24.42 1.15 5.79
N GLN A 152 23.80 2.30 5.50
CA GLN A 152 24.42 3.61 5.75
C GLN A 152 24.33 4.04 7.22
N GLN A 153 23.29 3.61 7.93
CA GLN A 153 22.98 4.00 9.30
C GLN A 153 22.66 2.76 10.18
N PRO A 154 23.65 1.89 10.46
CA PRO A 154 23.43 0.62 11.17
C PRO A 154 22.89 0.81 12.60
N ALA A 155 23.07 1.99 13.21
CA ALA A 155 22.49 2.33 14.51
C ALA A 155 20.94 2.34 14.49
N LEU A 156 20.31 2.44 13.31
CA LEU A 156 18.86 2.39 13.15
C LEU A 156 18.29 0.97 13.02
N LYS A 157 19.13 -0.07 13.08
CA LYS A 157 18.76 -1.46 12.82
C LYS A 157 17.46 -1.90 13.47
N LEU A 158 17.31 -1.69 14.79
CA LEU A 158 16.09 -2.08 15.54
C LEU A 158 14.82 -1.36 15.05
N TRP A 159 14.96 -0.12 14.56
CA TRP A 159 13.86 0.71 14.08
C TRP A 159 13.46 0.39 12.64
N LEU A 160 14.34 -0.26 11.87
CA LEU A 160 14.11 -0.62 10.47
C LEU A 160 13.56 -2.04 10.29
N TYR A 161 13.77 -2.94 11.27
CA TYR A 161 13.31 -4.32 11.20
C TYR A 161 11.80 -4.48 10.96
N PRO A 162 10.91 -3.75 11.67
CA PRO A 162 9.47 -3.85 11.39
C PRO A 162 9.13 -3.52 9.94
N GLY A 163 9.77 -2.49 9.36
CA GLY A 163 9.60 -2.14 7.95
C GLY A 163 10.06 -3.25 7.01
N LEU A 164 11.21 -3.87 7.26
CA LEU A 164 11.69 -5.01 6.45
C LEU A 164 10.71 -6.20 6.51
N VAL A 165 10.15 -6.49 7.69
CA VAL A 165 9.12 -7.54 7.83
C VAL A 165 7.86 -7.17 7.04
N ALA A 166 7.39 -5.92 7.14
CA ALA A 166 6.23 -5.46 6.39
C ALA A 166 6.43 -5.58 4.87
N TRP A 167 7.61 -5.20 4.35
CA TRP A 167 7.93 -5.34 2.93
C TRP A 167 7.94 -6.80 2.48
N LEU A 168 8.51 -7.71 3.28
CA LEU A 168 8.50 -9.14 2.95
C LEU A 168 7.09 -9.72 2.94
N LEU A 169 6.23 -9.30 3.87
CA LEU A 169 4.82 -9.67 3.88
C LEU A 169 4.08 -9.12 2.66
N GLY A 170 4.36 -7.89 2.25
CA GLY A 170 3.84 -7.33 1.00
C GLY A 170 4.31 -8.11 -0.23
N LEU A 171 5.58 -8.54 -0.30
CA LEU A 171 6.03 -9.45 -1.36
C LEU A 171 5.33 -10.81 -1.30
N GLY A 172 5.04 -11.30 -0.09
CA GLY A 172 4.20 -12.48 0.14
C GLY A 172 2.78 -12.31 -0.43
N LEU A 173 2.17 -11.13 -0.24
CA LEU A 173 0.89 -10.77 -0.87
C LEU A 173 1.00 -10.86 -2.40
N SER A 174 2.01 -10.25 -3.01
CA SER A 174 2.22 -10.35 -4.47
C SER A 174 2.30 -11.80 -4.94
N ALA A 175 3.10 -12.63 -4.26
CA ALA A 175 3.22 -14.04 -4.60
C ALA A 175 1.88 -14.78 -4.43
N ALA A 176 1.13 -14.49 -3.37
CA ALA A 176 -0.17 -15.11 -3.13
C ALA A 176 -1.20 -14.74 -4.21
N ILE A 177 -1.23 -13.48 -4.69
CA ILE A 177 -2.09 -13.07 -5.80
C ILE A 177 -1.70 -13.77 -7.10
N ALA A 178 -0.41 -13.82 -7.42
CA ALA A 178 0.08 -14.52 -8.63
C ALA A 178 -0.28 -16.02 -8.63
N LEU A 179 -0.31 -16.64 -7.45
CA LEU A 179 -0.70 -18.04 -7.25
C LEU A 179 -2.20 -18.23 -6.97
N GLN A 180 -3.01 -17.16 -7.05
CA GLN A 180 -4.45 -17.17 -6.78
C GLN A 180 -4.84 -17.72 -5.39
N MET A 181 -3.96 -17.54 -4.41
CA MET A 181 -4.17 -17.94 -3.02
C MET A 181 -4.85 -16.82 -2.21
N PHE A 182 -6.10 -16.47 -2.55
CA PHE A 182 -6.76 -15.24 -2.05
C PHE A 182 -6.87 -15.13 -0.52
N LYS A 183 -7.10 -16.24 0.20
CA LYS A 183 -7.09 -16.22 1.67
C LYS A 183 -5.72 -15.84 2.22
N LEU A 184 -4.65 -16.36 1.62
CA LEU A 184 -3.29 -16.03 2.02
C LEU A 184 -2.93 -14.59 1.67
N ALA A 185 -3.38 -14.11 0.50
CA ALA A 185 -3.25 -12.71 0.10
C ALA A 185 -3.92 -11.77 1.12
N GLU A 186 -5.12 -12.09 1.59
CA GLU A 186 -5.81 -11.34 2.64
C GLU A 186 -5.00 -11.29 3.95
N TYR A 187 -4.47 -12.43 4.41
CA TYR A 187 -3.61 -12.46 5.61
C TYR A 187 -2.36 -11.62 5.46
N PHE A 188 -1.67 -11.72 4.32
CA PHE A 188 -0.48 -10.91 4.04
C PHE A 188 -0.81 -9.42 3.94
N THR A 189 -1.96 -9.06 3.36
CA THR A 189 -2.43 -7.68 3.32
C THR A 189 -2.64 -7.15 4.74
N ALA A 190 -3.43 -7.85 5.56
CA ALA A 190 -3.72 -7.43 6.92
C ALA A 190 -2.44 -7.29 7.77
N ALA A 191 -1.56 -8.30 7.71
CA ALA A 191 -0.31 -8.30 8.48
C ALA A 191 0.66 -7.20 8.02
N SER A 192 0.86 -7.04 6.70
CA SER A 192 1.75 -6.02 6.16
C SER A 192 1.24 -4.61 6.47
N MET A 193 -0.06 -4.36 6.36
CA MET A 193 -0.66 -3.05 6.65
C MET A 193 -0.54 -2.65 8.13
N VAL A 194 -0.80 -3.58 9.06
CA VAL A 194 -0.66 -3.31 10.49
C VAL A 194 0.80 -2.99 10.84
N ILE A 195 1.74 -3.82 10.37
CA ILE A 195 3.17 -3.66 10.70
C ILE A 195 3.75 -2.42 10.03
N SER A 196 3.43 -2.15 8.75
CA SER A 196 3.92 -0.96 8.03
C SER A 196 3.40 0.34 8.63
N THR A 197 2.11 0.40 9.00
CA THR A 197 1.52 1.58 9.62
C THR A 197 2.16 1.87 10.98
N GLY A 198 2.33 0.84 11.82
CA GLY A 198 3.05 0.97 13.09
C GLY A 198 4.50 1.41 12.87
N TRP A 199 5.16 0.85 11.85
CA TRP A 199 6.51 1.23 11.48
C TRP A 199 6.63 2.67 11.00
N PHE A 200 5.67 3.21 10.23
CA PHE A 200 5.66 4.61 9.83
C PHE A 200 5.64 5.56 11.02
N VAL A 201 4.83 5.27 12.04
CA VAL A 201 4.82 6.05 13.28
C VAL A 201 6.18 5.97 13.99
N LEU A 202 6.74 4.76 14.13
CA LEU A 202 8.04 4.54 14.76
C LEU A 202 9.18 5.25 14.04
N ILE A 203 9.24 5.16 12.71
CA ILE A 203 10.33 5.72 11.92
C ILE A 203 10.22 7.24 11.80
N ALA A 204 9.01 7.81 11.76
CA ALA A 204 8.80 9.25 11.87
C ALA A 204 9.41 9.78 13.17
N TRP A 205 9.10 9.12 14.28
CA TRP A 205 9.64 9.49 15.59
C TRP A 205 11.16 9.42 15.62
N LYS A 206 11.75 8.34 15.10
CA LYS A 206 13.20 8.13 15.17
C LYS A 206 14.00 9.00 14.20
N LEU A 207 13.59 9.09 12.93
CA LEU A 207 14.32 9.84 11.92
C LEU A 207 14.02 11.34 11.99
N TRP A 208 12.76 11.71 12.24
CA TRP A 208 12.28 13.08 11.99
C TRP A 208 12.00 13.85 13.28
N GLY A 209 11.84 13.14 14.40
CA GLY A 209 11.61 13.72 15.71
C GLY A 209 12.71 14.67 16.20
N ALA A 210 12.36 15.58 17.09
CA ALA A 210 13.29 16.52 17.69
C ALA A 210 14.38 15.82 18.53
N ALA A 211 15.51 16.47 18.76
CA ALA A 211 16.65 15.88 19.47
C ALA A 211 16.33 15.43 20.91
N HIS A 212 15.39 16.09 21.59
CA HIS A 212 14.92 15.71 22.93
C HIS A 212 14.04 14.46 22.92
N VAL A 213 13.44 14.13 21.79
CA VAL A 213 12.59 12.96 21.59
C VAL A 213 13.43 11.71 21.27
N ARG A 214 14.56 11.87 20.58
CA ARG A 214 15.45 10.78 20.13
C ARG A 214 16.31 10.10 21.21
N ARG A 215 16.30 10.58 22.45
CA ARG A 215 17.17 10.15 23.57
C ARG A 215 16.60 9.04 24.45
N ALA A 216 15.41 8.53 24.15
CA ALA A 216 14.92 7.25 24.69
C ALA A 216 15.29 6.10 23.74
#